data_AF-A0A962YYP9-F1
#
_entry.id   AF-A0A962YYP9-F1
#
_cell.length_a   1.000
_cell.length_b   1.000
_cell.length_c   1.000
_cell.angle_alpha   90.00
_cell.angle_beta   90.00
_cell.angle_gamma   90.00
#
_symmetry.space_group_name_H-M   'P 1'
#
loop_
_entity.id
_entity.type
_entity.pdbx_description
1 polymer ?
#
loop_
_entity_poly.entity_id
_entity_poly.type
_entity_poly.pdbx_seq_one_letter_code
_entity_poly.pdbx_strand_id
1 'polypeptide(L)'
;MTKPLWTPTADAVATSQMMAFIDFVNQQYDQKIISYEQLHQWSIKNLEFCWQSIWAFCNVIASRKTNTILRNADNMEKATWFEDAKLNFAENLLQHRSDKTALISVSENNQKRKLTYDELYQQVSALAHFLKENNIKPGDRIAAFMPNTQETIIAMLATTAVGAVWSSCSPDFGLQGLLDRFEQIKPKILFAI
;
A
#
# COMPACT_ATOMS: atom_id res chain seq x y z
N MET A 1 -39.69 6.86 1.11
CA MET A 1 -38.33 6.31 1.22
C MET A 1 -38.17 5.20 0.19
N THR A 2 -37.13 5.25 -0.63
CA THR A 2 -36.82 4.22 -1.63
C THR A 2 -36.32 2.96 -0.94
N LYS A 3 -36.88 1.80 -1.29
CA LYS A 3 -36.44 0.49 -0.76
C LYS A 3 -35.03 0.19 -1.29
N PRO A 4 -34.06 -0.15 -0.43
CA PRO A 4 -32.72 -0.51 -0.90
C PRO A 4 -32.77 -1.81 -1.71
N LEU A 5 -31.89 -1.91 -2.72
CA LEU A 5 -31.74 -3.10 -3.55
C LEU A 5 -31.16 -4.29 -2.76
N TRP A 6 -30.33 -3.99 -1.76
CA TRP A 6 -29.69 -4.98 -0.89
C TRP A 6 -29.29 -4.32 0.43
N THR A 7 -29.31 -5.11 1.51
CA THR A 7 -28.83 -4.71 2.83
C THR A 7 -28.01 -5.88 3.41
N PRO A 8 -26.84 -5.63 4.03
CA PRO A 8 -26.08 -6.69 4.68
C PRO A 8 -26.88 -7.33 5.82
N THR A 9 -26.60 -8.60 6.08
CA THR A 9 -27.13 -9.28 7.27
C THR A 9 -26.46 -8.72 8.54
N ALA A 10 -27.13 -8.85 9.68
CA ALA A 10 -26.57 -8.42 10.96
C ALA A 10 -25.21 -9.10 11.26
N ASP A 11 -25.10 -10.40 10.96
CA ASP A 11 -23.86 -11.16 11.14
C ASP A 11 -22.71 -10.65 10.25
N ALA A 12 -23.01 -10.28 9.00
CA ALA A 12 -22.02 -9.72 8.09
C ALA A 12 -21.51 -8.35 8.58
N VAL A 13 -22.38 -7.53 9.18
CA VAL A 13 -21.99 -6.27 9.82
C VAL A 13 -21.12 -6.55 11.05
N ALA A 14 -21.58 -7.41 11.95
CA ALA A 14 -20.91 -7.69 13.22
C ALA A 14 -19.51 -8.31 13.06
N THR A 15 -19.30 -9.11 12.01
CA THR A 15 -18.01 -9.77 11.73
C THR A 15 -17.11 -8.98 10.78
N SER A 16 -17.52 -7.79 10.37
CA SER A 16 -16.74 -6.95 9.45
C SER A 16 -15.52 -6.34 10.12
N GLN A 17 -14.46 -6.11 9.32
CA GLN A 17 -13.29 -5.35 9.78
C GLN A 17 -13.63 -3.90 10.17
N MET A 18 -14.69 -3.33 9.58
CA MET A 18 -15.18 -2.01 9.95
C MET A 18 -15.73 -2.01 11.39
N MET A 19 -16.50 -3.03 11.77
CA MET A 19 -17.00 -3.16 13.15
C MET A 19 -15.85 -3.39 14.13
N ALA A 20 -14.88 -4.24 13.77
CA ALA A 20 -13.67 -4.42 14.57
C ALA A 20 -12.89 -3.11 14.78
N PHE A 21 -12.83 -2.25 13.76
CA PHE A 21 -12.21 -0.93 13.88
C PHE A 21 -13.04 0.04 14.73
N ILE A 22 -14.38 0.01 14.63
CA ILE A 22 -15.27 0.78 15.51
C ILE A 22 -15.05 0.39 16.98
N ASP A 23 -15.01 -0.91 17.27
CA ASP A 23 -14.77 -1.42 18.62
C ASP A 23 -13.39 -1.00 19.13
N PHE A 24 -12.37 -1.05 18.28
CA PHE A 24 -11.03 -0.56 18.59
C PHE A 24 -11.04 0.93 18.96
N VAL A 25 -11.69 1.78 18.16
CA VAL A 25 -11.80 3.23 18.45
C VAL A 25 -12.59 3.48 19.74
N ASN A 26 -13.71 2.77 19.94
CA ASN A 26 -14.52 2.87 21.15
C ASN A 26 -13.70 2.54 22.39
N GLN A 27 -12.91 1.46 22.35
CA GLN A 27 -12.07 1.05 23.46
C GLN A 27 -10.94 2.05 23.74
N GLN A 28 -10.31 2.60 22.70
CA GLN A 28 -9.16 3.50 22.85
C GLN A 28 -9.55 4.90 23.34
N TYR A 29 -10.71 5.42 22.95
CA TYR A 29 -11.12 6.81 23.23
C TYR A 29 -12.44 6.93 24.00
N ASP A 30 -12.90 5.86 24.63
CA ASP A 30 -14.16 5.78 25.39
C ASP A 30 -15.36 6.33 24.59
N GLN A 31 -15.43 5.96 23.31
CA GLN A 31 -16.53 6.37 22.41
C GLN A 31 -17.66 5.33 22.42
N LYS A 32 -18.83 5.75 21.92
CA LYS A 32 -20.03 4.91 21.77
C LYS A 32 -20.52 4.90 20.33
N ILE A 33 -19.60 4.71 19.40
CA ILE A 33 -19.89 4.62 17.97
C ILE A 33 -20.54 3.27 17.70
N ILE A 34 -21.72 3.28 17.08
CA ILE A 34 -22.49 2.07 16.75
C ILE A 34 -22.80 1.94 15.26
N SER A 35 -22.44 2.94 14.45
CA SER A 35 -22.70 2.95 13.02
C SER A 35 -21.55 3.57 12.23
N TYR A 36 -21.48 3.22 10.94
CA TYR A 36 -20.52 3.83 10.01
C TYR A 36 -20.67 5.35 9.93
N GLU A 37 -21.90 5.87 9.95
CA GLU A 37 -22.15 7.31 9.89
C GLU A 37 -21.52 8.04 11.09
N GLN A 38 -21.67 7.47 12.29
CA GLN A 38 -21.05 8.01 13.49
C GLN A 38 -19.52 7.90 13.45
N LEU A 39 -18.98 6.77 12.95
CA LEU A 39 -17.54 6.63 12.75
C LEU A 39 -17.00 7.69 11.79
N HIS A 40 -17.69 7.93 10.68
CA HIS A 40 -17.31 8.91 9.68
C HIS A 40 -17.38 10.34 10.22
N GLN A 41 -18.43 10.69 10.98
CA GLN A 41 -18.50 11.99 11.64
C GLN A 41 -17.36 12.16 12.66
N TRP A 42 -17.06 11.12 13.43
CA TRP A 42 -15.95 11.12 14.36
C TRP A 42 -14.60 11.25 13.65
N SER A 43 -14.38 10.56 12.54
CA SER A 43 -13.11 10.57 11.81
C SER A 43 -12.77 11.94 11.22
N ILE A 44 -13.78 12.68 10.77
CA ILE A 44 -13.61 14.05 10.27
C ILE A 44 -13.36 15.01 11.43
N LYS A 45 -14.13 14.89 12.52
CA LYS A 45 -14.00 15.78 13.68
C LYS A 45 -12.68 15.57 14.45
N ASN A 46 -12.17 14.34 14.46
CA ASN A 46 -11.01 13.92 15.23
C ASN A 46 -9.93 13.34 14.30
N LEU A 47 -9.54 14.13 13.31
CA LEU A 47 -8.73 13.69 12.18
C LEU A 47 -7.38 13.04 12.60
N GLU A 48 -6.64 13.67 13.50
CA GLU A 48 -5.36 13.12 13.98
C GLU A 48 -5.55 11.81 14.76
N PHE A 49 -6.54 11.75 15.66
CA PHE A 49 -6.84 10.53 16.41
C PHE A 49 -7.32 9.41 15.49
N CYS A 50 -8.09 9.72 14.45
CA CYS A 50 -8.49 8.73 13.45
C CYS A 50 -7.28 8.10 12.77
N TRP A 51 -6.36 8.91 12.23
CA TRP A 51 -5.18 8.41 11.53
C TRP A 51 -4.18 7.69 12.46
N GLN A 52 -4.04 8.16 13.70
CA GLN A 52 -3.30 7.44 14.73
C GLN A 52 -3.92 6.05 15.02
N SER A 53 -5.25 5.98 15.03
CA SER A 53 -5.99 4.72 15.25
C SER A 53 -5.82 3.75 14.08
N ILE A 54 -5.89 4.24 12.83
CA ILE A 54 -5.64 3.42 11.64
C ILE A 54 -4.22 2.85 11.68
N TRP A 55 -3.23 3.68 12.00
CA TRP A 55 -1.85 3.25 12.13
C TRP A 55 -1.69 2.11 13.15
N ALA A 56 -2.31 2.27 14.33
CA ALA A 56 -2.25 1.27 15.38
C ALA A 56 -3.03 -0.01 15.02
N PHE A 57 -4.25 0.13 14.52
CA PHE A 57 -5.12 -0.99 14.15
C PHE A 57 -4.52 -1.85 13.03
N CYS A 58 -3.91 -1.21 12.03
CA CYS A 58 -3.21 -1.91 10.95
C CYS A 58 -1.82 -2.42 11.35
N ASN A 59 -1.37 -2.19 12.59
CA ASN A 59 -0.04 -2.55 13.09
C ASN A 59 1.10 -2.07 12.18
N VAL A 60 1.03 -0.82 11.72
CA VAL A 60 2.03 -0.26 10.80
C VAL A 60 3.43 -0.27 11.44
N ILE A 61 4.35 -0.93 10.74
CA ILE A 61 5.76 -1.06 11.11
C ILE A 61 6.51 0.19 10.66
N ALA A 62 7.27 0.77 11.58
CA ALA A 62 8.13 1.90 11.29
C ALA A 62 9.40 1.86 12.16
N SER A 63 10.53 2.18 11.53
CA SER A 63 11.83 2.34 12.18
C SER A 63 11.90 3.59 13.07
N ARG A 64 11.08 4.60 12.76
CA ARG A 64 10.88 5.80 13.59
C ARG A 64 9.40 6.12 13.64
N LYS A 65 8.83 6.12 14.85
CA LYS A 65 7.45 6.55 15.11
C LYS A 65 7.42 8.06 15.38
N THR A 66 6.25 8.67 15.20
CA THR A 66 5.99 10.07 15.54
C THR A 66 4.69 10.19 16.31
N ASN A 67 4.63 11.18 17.21
CA ASN A 67 3.40 11.60 17.87
C ASN A 67 2.73 12.77 17.14
N THR A 68 3.40 13.40 16.17
CA THR A 68 2.81 14.47 15.36
C THR A 68 2.17 13.85 14.12
N ILE A 69 0.84 13.82 14.07
CA ILE A 69 0.10 13.13 13.02
C ILE A 69 -0.11 14.05 11.82
N LEU A 70 -0.52 15.30 12.04
CA LEU A 70 -0.80 16.27 11.00
C LEU A 70 -0.21 17.64 11.36
N ARG A 71 0.39 18.32 10.37
CA ARG A 71 0.74 19.75 10.44
C ARG A 71 0.12 20.50 9.27
N ASN A 72 -0.11 21.79 9.44
CA ASN A 72 -0.70 22.69 8.43
C ASN A 72 -2.05 22.19 7.88
N ALA A 73 -2.93 21.71 8.77
CA ALA A 73 -4.21 21.12 8.41
C ALA A 73 -5.15 22.07 7.65
N ASP A 74 -4.97 23.37 7.81
CA ASP A 74 -5.72 24.45 7.17
C ASP A 74 -5.27 24.73 5.71
N ASN A 75 -4.12 24.18 5.29
CA ASN A 75 -3.61 24.34 3.94
C ASN A 75 -3.37 22.97 3.30
N MET A 76 -4.28 22.57 2.42
CA MET A 76 -4.27 21.26 1.75
C MET A 76 -2.94 20.95 1.04
N GLU A 77 -2.29 21.93 0.42
CA GLU A 77 -1.03 21.72 -0.32
C GLU A 77 0.19 21.61 0.58
N LYS A 78 0.14 22.25 1.76
CA LYS A 78 1.24 22.27 2.74
C LYS A 78 1.04 21.28 3.89
N ALA A 79 -0.08 20.57 3.91
CA ALA A 79 -0.40 19.59 4.93
C ALA A 79 0.63 18.45 4.91
N THR A 80 1.29 18.20 6.05
CA THR A 80 2.24 17.10 6.19
C THR A 80 1.73 16.08 7.19
N TRP A 81 1.72 14.81 6.77
CA TRP A 81 1.26 13.68 7.56
C TRP A 81 2.43 12.88 8.07
N PHE A 82 2.44 12.58 9.37
CA PHE A 82 3.46 11.78 10.03
C PHE A 82 4.90 12.22 9.68
N GLU A 83 5.15 13.54 9.60
CA GLU A 83 6.37 14.14 9.01
C GLU A 83 7.68 13.53 9.55
N ASP A 84 7.73 13.23 10.85
CA ASP A 84 8.91 12.69 11.51
C ASP A 84 9.01 11.16 11.46
N ALA A 85 7.98 10.45 10.97
CA ALA A 85 7.98 8.99 10.89
C ALA A 85 8.89 8.48 9.76
N LYS A 86 9.46 7.29 9.95
CA LYS A 86 10.20 6.57 8.91
C LYS A 86 9.76 5.12 8.84
N LEU A 87 9.13 4.76 7.73
CA LEU A 87 8.66 3.41 7.43
C LEU A 87 9.16 2.97 6.05
N ASN A 88 9.07 1.67 5.77
CA ASN A 88 9.25 1.14 4.42
C ASN A 88 7.96 0.44 3.96
N PHE A 89 7.52 0.75 2.75
CA PHE A 89 6.29 0.18 2.18
C PHE A 89 6.42 -1.34 1.97
N ALA A 90 7.52 -1.80 1.37
CA ALA A 90 7.76 -3.22 1.15
C ALA A 90 7.91 -3.99 2.47
N GLU A 91 8.53 -3.41 3.50
CA GLU A 91 8.61 -4.03 4.84
C GLU A 91 7.22 -4.34 5.42
N ASN A 92 6.30 -3.37 5.33
CA ASN A 92 4.94 -3.55 5.84
C ASN A 92 4.16 -4.63 5.08
N LEU A 93 4.38 -4.77 3.77
CA LEU A 93 3.71 -5.77 2.93
C LEU A 93 4.37 -7.16 2.99
N LEU A 94 5.66 -7.24 3.31
CA LEU A 94 6.46 -8.47 3.36
C LEU A 94 6.75 -8.94 4.79
N GLN A 95 6.05 -8.39 5.79
CA GLN A 95 6.26 -8.73 7.19
C GLN A 95 5.94 -10.20 7.49
N HIS A 96 4.99 -10.79 6.77
CA HIS A 96 4.61 -12.18 6.94
C HIS A 96 5.53 -13.06 6.12
N ARG A 97 6.27 -13.94 6.80
CA ARG A 97 7.20 -14.92 6.23
C ARG A 97 6.70 -16.31 6.56
N SER A 98 6.13 -16.99 5.56
CA SER A 98 5.53 -18.30 5.74
C SER A 98 5.32 -19.02 4.40
N ASP A 99 5.02 -20.32 4.49
CA ASP A 99 4.63 -21.16 3.35
C ASP A 99 3.20 -20.90 2.84
N LYS A 100 2.46 -19.94 3.42
CA LYS A 100 1.14 -19.55 2.91
C LYS A 100 1.30 -18.86 1.56
N THR A 101 0.32 -19.06 0.66
CA THR A 101 0.31 -18.39 -0.64
C THR A 101 0.13 -16.88 -0.49
N ALA A 102 1.05 -16.11 -1.08
CA ALA A 102 0.97 -14.66 -1.20
C ALA A 102 0.40 -14.24 -2.55
N LEU A 103 0.89 -14.83 -3.65
CA LEU A 103 0.47 -14.48 -5.01
C LEU A 103 -0.06 -15.71 -5.75
N ILE A 104 -1.12 -15.50 -6.53
CA ILE A 104 -1.64 -16.47 -7.50
C ILE A 104 -1.72 -15.74 -8.84
N SER A 105 -0.85 -16.11 -9.77
CA SER A 105 -0.84 -15.59 -11.13
C SER A 105 -1.55 -16.57 -12.05
N VAL A 106 -2.40 -16.06 -12.94
CA VAL A 106 -3.11 -16.86 -13.96
C VAL A 106 -2.88 -16.21 -15.31
N SER A 107 -2.30 -16.95 -16.26
CA SER A 107 -2.11 -16.49 -17.64
C SER A 107 -3.29 -16.93 -18.53
N GLU A 108 -3.36 -16.36 -19.74
CA GLU A 108 -4.44 -16.61 -20.70
C GLU A 108 -4.57 -18.08 -21.13
N ASN A 109 -3.47 -18.84 -21.09
CA ASN A 109 -3.46 -20.29 -21.30
C ASN A 109 -3.90 -21.08 -20.04
N ASN A 110 -4.51 -20.42 -19.05
CA ASN A 110 -4.94 -20.96 -17.76
C ASN A 110 -3.82 -21.57 -16.90
N GLN A 111 -2.54 -21.33 -17.22
CA GLN A 111 -1.45 -21.75 -16.33
C GLN A 111 -1.48 -20.92 -15.04
N LYS A 112 -1.42 -21.64 -13.91
CA LYS A 112 -1.43 -21.04 -12.59
C LYS A 112 -0.05 -21.15 -11.97
N ARG A 113 0.52 -20.03 -11.55
CA ARG A 113 1.74 -19.96 -10.74
C ARG A 113 1.37 -19.42 -9.38
N LYS A 114 1.98 -19.99 -8.33
CA LYS A 114 1.82 -19.51 -6.95
C LYS A 114 3.18 -19.17 -6.40
N LEU A 115 3.21 -18.12 -5.56
CA LEU A 115 4.34 -17.84 -4.70
C LEU A 115 3.86 -17.84 -3.25
N THR A 116 4.62 -18.49 -2.38
CA THR A 116 4.47 -18.32 -0.94
C THR A 116 4.96 -16.94 -0.50
N TYR A 117 4.62 -16.53 0.72
CA TYR A 117 5.15 -15.33 1.32
C TYR A 117 6.69 -15.38 1.42
N ASP A 118 7.26 -16.54 1.73
CA ASP A 118 8.71 -16.71 1.80
C ASP A 118 9.39 -16.63 0.42
N GLU A 119 8.81 -17.26 -0.60
CA GLU A 119 9.33 -17.18 -1.97
C GLU A 119 9.25 -15.76 -2.53
N LEU A 120 8.16 -15.04 -2.23
CA LEU A 120 8.01 -13.63 -2.59
C LEU A 120 9.09 -12.77 -1.89
N TYR A 121 9.27 -12.95 -0.58
CA TYR A 121 10.29 -12.23 0.18
C TYR A 121 11.69 -12.47 -0.38
N GLN A 122 12.04 -13.73 -0.69
CA GLN A 122 13.34 -14.09 -1.25
C GLN A 122 13.58 -13.43 -2.61
N GLN A 123 12.61 -13.48 -3.51
CA GLN A 123 12.72 -12.86 -4.84
C GLN A 123 12.82 -11.33 -4.74
N VAL A 124 12.01 -10.69 -3.90
CA VAL A 124 12.09 -9.25 -3.65
C VAL A 124 13.45 -8.87 -3.05
N SER A 125 13.94 -9.63 -2.07
CA SER A 125 15.23 -9.39 -1.43
C SER A 125 16.39 -9.52 -2.43
N ALA A 126 16.37 -10.55 -3.28
CA ALA A 126 17.39 -10.74 -4.32
C ALA A 126 17.39 -9.58 -5.32
N LEU A 127 16.22 -9.17 -5.80
CA LEU A 127 16.13 -8.05 -6.73
C LEU A 127 16.51 -6.72 -6.07
N ALA A 128 16.09 -6.47 -4.83
CA ALA A 128 16.47 -5.28 -4.08
C ALA A 128 18.00 -5.21 -3.84
N HIS A 129 18.66 -6.36 -3.66
CA HIS A 129 20.12 -6.44 -3.59
C HIS A 129 20.75 -6.02 -4.93
N PHE A 130 20.30 -6.62 -6.04
CA PHE A 130 20.75 -6.24 -7.39
C PHE A 130 20.58 -4.74 -7.67
N LEU A 131 19.43 -4.15 -7.28
CA LEU A 131 19.20 -2.70 -7.44
C LEU A 131 20.24 -1.88 -6.67
N LYS A 132 20.57 -2.26 -5.43
CA LYS A 132 21.61 -1.59 -4.63
C LYS A 132 23.00 -1.73 -5.26
N GLU A 133 23.35 -2.91 -5.77
CA GLU A 133 24.61 -3.15 -6.47
C GLU A 133 24.73 -2.30 -7.75
N ASN A 134 23.60 -2.01 -8.40
CA ASN A 134 23.52 -1.08 -9.54
C ASN A 134 23.38 0.39 -9.12
N ASN A 135 23.79 0.74 -7.89
CA ASN A 135 23.84 2.10 -7.37
C ASN A 135 22.49 2.84 -7.33
N ILE A 136 21.37 2.11 -7.24
CA ILE A 136 20.07 2.73 -6.99
C ILE A 136 20.03 3.27 -5.56
N LYS A 137 19.60 4.53 -5.44
CA LYS A 137 19.48 5.27 -4.19
C LYS A 137 18.03 5.67 -3.92
N PRO A 138 17.66 5.96 -2.66
CA PRO A 138 16.36 6.53 -2.36
C PRO A 138 16.06 7.76 -3.23
N GLY A 139 14.86 7.80 -3.83
CA GLY A 139 14.45 8.87 -4.75
C GLY A 139 14.84 8.68 -6.23
N ASP A 140 15.66 7.67 -6.56
CA ASP A 140 15.86 7.29 -7.96
C ASP A 140 14.58 6.70 -8.55
N ARG A 141 14.34 6.94 -9.85
CA ARG A 141 13.15 6.41 -10.53
C ARG A 141 13.49 5.12 -11.23
N ILE A 142 12.64 4.12 -11.04
CA ILE A 142 12.66 2.85 -11.77
C ILE A 142 11.34 2.76 -12.52
N ALA A 143 11.44 2.55 -13.83
CA ALA A 143 10.30 2.42 -14.71
C ALA A 143 10.03 0.95 -15.05
N ALA A 144 8.78 0.64 -15.38
CA ALA A 144 8.40 -0.66 -15.89
C ALA A 144 7.41 -0.55 -17.05
N PHE A 145 7.70 -1.28 -18.12
CA PHE A 145 6.79 -1.56 -19.22
C PHE A 145 6.44 -3.05 -19.18
N MET A 146 5.55 -3.39 -18.27
CA MET A 146 5.34 -4.78 -17.84
C MET A 146 3.84 -5.09 -17.70
N PRO A 147 3.39 -6.30 -18.05
CA PRO A 147 2.00 -6.72 -17.88
C PRO A 147 1.69 -6.99 -16.40
N ASN A 148 0.44 -7.37 -16.12
CA ASN A 148 0.03 -7.81 -14.79
C ASN A 148 0.56 -9.23 -14.49
N THR A 149 1.80 -9.32 -14.03
CA THR A 149 2.45 -10.57 -13.62
C THR A 149 3.06 -10.44 -12.22
N GLN A 150 3.36 -11.59 -11.59
CA GLN A 150 4.06 -11.60 -10.31
C GLN A 150 5.43 -10.92 -10.38
N GLU A 151 6.14 -11.01 -11.52
CA GLU A 151 7.41 -10.33 -11.73
C GLU A 151 7.27 -8.81 -11.62
N THR A 152 6.15 -8.23 -12.08
CA THR A 152 5.85 -6.79 -11.94
C THR A 152 5.66 -6.41 -10.47
N ILE A 153 4.99 -7.26 -9.68
CA ILE A 153 4.82 -7.05 -8.23
C ILE A 153 6.18 -7.13 -7.53
N ILE A 154 7.01 -8.13 -7.87
CA ILE A 154 8.35 -8.30 -7.30
C ILE A 154 9.22 -7.07 -7.61
N ALA A 155 9.20 -6.57 -8.85
CA ALA A 155 9.96 -5.39 -9.25
C ALA A 155 9.51 -4.12 -8.51
N MET A 156 8.21 -3.92 -8.33
CA MET A 156 7.67 -2.79 -7.55
C MET A 156 8.06 -2.88 -6.07
N LEU A 157 7.91 -4.05 -5.45
CA LEU A 157 8.29 -4.26 -4.05
C LEU A 157 9.80 -4.08 -3.84
N ALA A 158 10.64 -4.59 -4.75
CA ALA A 158 12.08 -4.39 -4.69
C ALA A 158 12.47 -2.91 -4.83
N THR A 159 11.81 -2.19 -5.73
CA THR A 159 12.01 -0.74 -5.93
C THR A 159 11.68 0.04 -4.65
N THR A 160 10.53 -0.24 -4.04
CA THR A 160 10.12 0.44 -2.80
C THR A 160 10.96 -0.01 -1.58
N ALA A 161 11.47 -1.24 -1.56
CA ALA A 161 12.38 -1.74 -0.52
C ALA A 161 13.71 -0.97 -0.48
N VAL A 162 14.20 -0.47 -1.63
CA VAL A 162 15.43 0.34 -1.71
C VAL A 162 15.15 1.85 -1.59
N GLY A 163 13.90 2.25 -1.39
CA GLY A 163 13.48 3.66 -1.30
C GLY A 163 13.42 4.38 -2.64
N ALA A 164 13.53 3.65 -3.75
CA ALA A 164 13.36 4.20 -5.09
C ALA A 164 11.86 4.39 -5.40
N VAL A 165 11.60 5.22 -6.41
CA VAL A 165 10.25 5.58 -6.87
C VAL A 165 9.89 4.69 -8.07
N TRP A 166 8.83 3.91 -7.90
CA TRP A 166 8.29 3.05 -8.96
C TRP A 166 7.36 3.84 -9.89
N SER A 167 7.49 3.61 -11.19
CA SER A 167 6.55 4.07 -12.20
C SER A 167 6.33 2.98 -13.24
N SER A 168 5.10 2.78 -13.72
CA SER A 168 4.81 1.71 -14.67
C SER A 168 3.81 2.11 -15.75
N CYS A 169 3.92 1.48 -16.92
CA CYS A 169 2.96 1.52 -18.02
C CYS A 169 2.65 0.10 -18.50
N SER A 170 1.39 -0.14 -18.88
CA SER A 170 0.99 -1.42 -19.51
C SER A 170 1.65 -1.58 -20.88
N PRO A 171 1.99 -2.81 -21.30
CA PRO A 171 2.43 -3.12 -22.66
C PRO A 171 1.44 -2.68 -23.76
N ASP A 172 0.18 -2.41 -23.41
CA ASP A 172 -0.84 -1.90 -24.33
C ASP A 172 -0.61 -0.44 -24.75
N PHE A 173 0.33 0.26 -24.11
CA PHE A 173 0.68 1.63 -24.48
C PHE A 173 1.53 1.66 -25.74
N GLY A 174 1.17 2.54 -26.68
CA GLY A 174 2.04 2.89 -27.81
C GLY A 174 3.29 3.63 -27.35
N LEU A 175 4.35 3.54 -28.16
CA LEU A 175 5.68 4.10 -27.86
C LEU A 175 5.62 5.59 -27.45
N GLN A 176 4.86 6.41 -28.16
CA GLN A 176 4.75 7.84 -27.85
C GLN A 176 4.23 8.07 -26.43
N GLY A 177 3.18 7.34 -26.03
CA GLY A 177 2.60 7.47 -24.69
C GLY A 177 3.56 7.01 -23.59
N LEU A 178 4.44 6.06 -23.88
CA LEU A 178 5.50 5.63 -22.96
C LEU A 178 6.60 6.71 -22.84
N LEU A 179 7.07 7.26 -23.96
CA LEU A 179 8.08 8.31 -23.98
C LEU A 179 7.59 9.56 -23.24
N ASP A 180 6.38 10.02 -23.53
CA ASP A 180 5.78 11.20 -22.89
C ASP A 180 5.77 11.09 -21.36
N ARG A 181 5.68 9.87 -20.80
CA ARG A 181 5.68 9.63 -19.35
C ARG A 181 7.10 9.47 -18.80
N PHE A 182 7.93 8.63 -19.43
CA PHE A 182 9.23 8.26 -18.89
C PHE A 182 10.30 9.34 -19.09
N GLU A 183 10.19 10.17 -20.13
CA GLU A 183 11.09 11.32 -20.33
C GLU A 183 10.99 12.35 -19.19
N GLN A 184 9.80 12.54 -18.63
CA GLN A 184 9.58 13.48 -17.53
C GLN A 184 10.28 13.05 -16.24
N ILE A 185 10.31 11.73 -15.98
CA ILE A 185 10.82 11.18 -14.72
C ILE A 185 12.26 10.67 -14.81
N LYS A 186 12.81 10.50 -16.03
CA LYS A 186 14.19 10.06 -16.31
C LYS A 186 14.60 8.86 -15.45
N PRO A 187 14.00 7.67 -15.69
CA PRO A 187 14.28 6.48 -14.89
C PRO A 187 15.72 6.01 -15.12
N LYS A 188 16.34 5.45 -14.07
CA LYS A 188 17.70 4.87 -14.16
C LYS A 188 17.68 3.42 -14.63
N ILE A 189 16.60 2.71 -14.36
CA ILE A 189 16.39 1.31 -14.75
C ILE A 189 15.00 1.21 -15.37
N LEU A 190 14.89 0.42 -16.43
CA LEU A 190 13.64 0.01 -17.06
C LEU A 190 13.52 -1.51 -16.99
N PHE A 191 12.44 -2.00 -16.38
CA PHE A 191 12.00 -3.38 -16.55
C PHE A 191 11.05 -3.45 -17.75
N ALA A 192 11.26 -4.39 -18.68
CA ALA A 192 10.40 -4.56 -19.86
C ALA A 192 10.31 -6.03 -20.29
N ILE A 193 9.23 -6.36 -20.98
CA ILE A 193 9.04 -7.63 -21.71
C ILE A 193 9.04 -7.42 -23.22
#